data_AF-A0A3D1RTL0-F1
#
_entry.id   AF-A0A3D1RTL0-F1
#
_cell.length_a   1.000
_cell.length_b   1.000
_cell.length_c   1.000
_cell.angle_alpha   90.00
_cell.angle_beta   90.00
_cell.angle_gamma   90.00
#
_symmetry.space_group_name_H-M   'P 1'
#
loop_
_entity.id
_entity.type
_entity.pdbx_description
1 polymer ?
#
loop_
_entity_poly.entity_id
_entity_poly.type
_entity_poly.pdbx_seq_one_letter_code
_entity_poly.pdbx_strand_id
1 'polypeptide(L)' 'MTASIIYVTVGDQKEAHLIASTIVEERLVSSVNIVDSVRSYYWWSSDVQQREEFLLIAKTRTTGVDAAIERI' A
#
# COMPACT_ATOMS: atom_id res chain seq x y z
N MET A 1 -17.51 -15.48 -1.87
CA MET A 1 -16.39 -14.81 -1.17
C MET A 1 -15.91 -13.69 -2.07
N THR A 2 -15.99 -12.43 -1.61
CA THR A 2 -15.49 -11.27 -2.35
C THR A 2 -14.07 -10.95 -1.91
N ALA A 3 -13.24 -10.55 -2.86
CA ALA A 3 -11.88 -10.09 -2.62
C ALA A 3 -11.79 -8.60 -2.91
N SER A 4 -10.91 -7.93 -2.20
CA SER A 4 -10.59 -6.52 -2.38
C SER A 4 -9.08 -6.36 -2.57
N ILE A 5 -8.70 -5.31 -3.29
CA ILE A 5 -7.32 -4.88 -3.45
C ILE A 5 -7.17 -3.55 -2.73
N ILE A 6 -6.13 -3.45 -1.89
CA ILE A 6 -5.74 -2.21 -1.23
C ILE A 6 -4.53 -1.67 -1.98
N TYR A 7 -4.61 -0.40 -2.38
CA TYR A 7 -3.60 0.31 -3.17
C TYR A 7 -3.00 1.40 -2.29
N VAL A 8 -1.72 1.27 -1.93
CA VAL A 8 -1.03 2.17 -1.00
C VAL A 8 0.29 2.60 -1.60
N THR A 9 0.59 3.90 -1.59
CA THR A 9 1.92 4.40 -1.91
C THR A 9 2.70 4.72 -0.64
N VAL A 10 4.00 4.45 -0.64
CA VAL A 10 4.90 4.65 0.50
C VAL A 10 6.17 5.36 0.05
N GLY A 11 6.76 6.12 0.98
CA GLY A 11 7.80 7.09 0.65
C GLY A 11 9.20 6.50 0.52
N ASP A 12 9.44 5.33 1.10
CA ASP A 12 10.74 4.68 1.10
C ASP A 12 10.66 3.15 1.04
N GLN A 13 11.76 2.52 0.59
CA GLN A 13 11.83 1.08 0.40
C GLN A 13 11.72 0.30 1.71
N LYS A 14 12.30 0.82 2.80
CA LYS A 14 12.31 0.13 4.09
C LYS A 14 10.90 0.10 4.69
N GLU A 15 10.18 1.21 4.59
CA GLU A 15 8.76 1.32 4.94
C GLU A 15 7.91 0.36 4.09
N ALA A 16 8.14 0.29 2.78
CA ALA A 16 7.44 -0.65 1.90
C ALA A 16 7.59 -2.11 2.36
N HIS A 17 8.82 -2.53 2.65
CA HIS A 17 9.10 -3.89 3.11
C HIS A 17 8.52 -4.15 4.49
N LEU A 18 8.65 -3.20 5.42
CA LEU A 18 8.14 -3.33 6.78
C LEU A 18 6.61 -3.47 6.78
N ILE A 19 5.90 -2.61 6.05
CA ILE A 19 4.43 -2.70 5.96
C ILE A 19 4.04 -4.03 5.32
N ALA A 20 4.63 -4.37 4.17
CA ALA A 20 4.28 -5.58 3.43
C ALA A 20 4.50 -6.87 4.25
N SER A 21 5.63 -7.00 4.94
CA SER A 21 5.89 -8.18 5.77
C SER A 21 4.93 -8.24 6.95
N THR A 22 4.70 -7.11 7.62
CA THR A 22 3.90 -7.04 8.85
C THR A 22 2.45 -7.42 8.62
N ILE A 23 1.77 -6.85 7.61
CA ILE A 23 0.35 -7.13 7.37
C ILE A 23 0.10 -8.55 6.84
N VAL A 24 1.12 -9.18 6.26
CA VAL A 24 1.09 -10.61 5.86
C VAL A 24 1.33 -11.52 7.06
N GLU A 25 2.33 -11.22 7.90
CA GLU A 25 2.64 -11.97 9.13
C GLU A 25 1.46 -11.97 10.11
N GLU A 26 0.79 -10.82 10.25
CA GLU A 26 -0.43 -10.64 11.06
C GLU A 26 -1.69 -11.23 10.39
N ARG A 27 -1.57 -11.80 9.18
CA ARG A 27 -2.65 -12.44 8.40
C ARG A 27 -3.83 -11.51 8.07
N LEU A 28 -3.60 -10.21 8.00
CA LEU A 28 -4.60 -9.21 7.59
C LEU A 28 -4.82 -9.22 6.08
N VAL A 29 -3.77 -9.56 5.33
CA VAL A 29 -3.80 -9.74 3.88
C VAL A 29 -3.15 -11.07 3.51
N SER A 30 -3.52 -11.64 2.37
CA SER A 30 -2.93 -12.91 1.91
C SER A 30 -1.59 -12.73 1.20
N SER A 31 -1.39 -11.57 0.57
CA SER A 31 -0.18 -11.24 -0.19
C SER A 31 -0.09 -9.75 -0.45
N VAL A 32 1.13 -9.23 -0.61
CA VAL A 32 1.42 -7.87 -1.04
C VAL A 32 2.44 -7.93 -2.17
N ASN A 33 2.19 -7.24 -3.28
CA ASN A 33 3.21 -6.95 -4.27
C ASN A 33 3.81 -5.57 -4.00
N ILE A 34 5.14 -5.44 -4.06
CA ILE A 34 5.83 -4.16 -4.06
C ILE A 34 6.23 -3.86 -5.50
N VAL A 35 5.83 -2.69 -6.01
CA VAL A 35 6.27 -2.16 -7.29
C VAL A 35 7.18 -0.97 -7.00
N ASP A 36 8.43 -1.08 -7.43
CA ASP A 36 9.46 -0.07 -7.21
C ASP A 36 9.36 1.09 -8.21
N SER A 37 9.93 2.24 -7.84
CA SER A 37 10.14 3.41 -8.72
C SER A 37 8.89 3.93 -9.43
N VAL A 38 7.78 4.03 -8.70
CA VAL A 38 6.54 4.63 -9.20
C VAL A 38 6.61 6.14 -9.05
N ARG A 39 6.04 6.90 -9.98
CA ARG A 39 5.98 8.36 -9.89
C ARG A 39 4.55 8.83 -9.73
N SER A 40 4.26 9.41 -8.57
CA SER A 40 2.96 9.97 -8.23
C SER A 40 2.95 11.46 -8.58
N TYR A 41 1.97 11.89 -9.38
CA TYR A 41 1.67 13.30 -9.65
C TYR A 41 0.42 13.72 -8.89
N TYR A 42 0.48 14.82 -8.16
CA TYR A 42 -0.64 15.28 -7.33
C TYR A 42 -0.65 16.80 -7.20
N TRP A 43 -1.83 17.37 -6.92
CA TRP A 43 -1.98 18.82 -6.72
C TRP A 43 -1.77 19.18 -5.26
N TRP A 44 -0.80 20.04 -4.96
CA TRP A 44 -0.53 20.50 -3.61
C TRP A 44 0.11 21.90 -3.61
N SER A 45 -0.21 22.72 -2.62
CA SER A 45 0.31 24.09 -2.50
C SER A 45 0.16 24.93 -3.78
N SER A 46 -1.00 24.81 -4.44
CA SER A 46 -1.36 25.52 -5.67
C SER A 46 -0.54 25.17 -6.92
N ASP A 47 0.17 24.03 -6.92
CA ASP A 47 0.95 23.55 -8.06
C ASP A 47 0.89 22.03 -8.21
N VAL A 48 1.29 21.52 -9.38
CA VAL A 48 1.48 20.10 -9.64
C VAL A 48 2.81 19.66 -9.03
N GLN A 49 2.74 18.77 -8.06
CA GLN A 49 3.88 18.12 -7.45
C GLN A 49 4.07 16.72 -8.02
N GLN A 50 5.30 16.22 -7.93
CA GLN A 50 5.62 14.83 -8.22
C GLN A 50 6.53 14.25 -7.16
N ARG A 51 6.37 12.94 -6.89
CA ARG A 51 7.21 12.20 -5.95
C ARG A 51 7.50 10.80 -6.49
N GLU A 52 8.72 10.32 -6.26
CA GLU A 52 9.05 8.91 -6.44
C GLU A 52 8.67 8.13 -5.18
N GLU A 53 7.95 7.04 -5.38
CA GLU A 53 7.32 6.25 -4.34
C GLU A 53 7.42 4.75 -4.68
N PHE A 54 7.08 3.92 -3.70
CA PHE A 54 6.84 2.49 -3.90
C PHE A 54 5.35 2.24 -3.81
N LEU A 55 4.83 1.33 -4.63
CA LEU A 55 3.43 0.94 -4.61
C LEU A 55 3.26 -0.44 -3.99
N LEU A 56 2.42 -0.51 -2.96
CA LEU A 56 1.95 -1.74 -2.36
C LEU A 56 0.57 -2.09 -2.93
N ILE A 57 0.47 -3.31 -3.49
CA ILE A 57 -0.80 -3.88 -3.95
C ILE A 57 -1.12 -5.09 -3.05
N ALA A 58 -1.92 -4.86 -2.02
CA ALA A 58 -2.29 -5.88 -1.05
C ALA A 58 -3.64 -6.53 -1.42
N LYS A 59 -3.73 -7.86 -1.27
CA LYS A 59 -4.92 -8.64 -1.59
C LYS A 59 -5.51 -9.23 -0.31
N THR A 60 -6.79 -8.99 -0.06
CA THR A 60 -7.48 -9.51 1.11
C THR A 60 -8.94 -9.84 0.80
N ARG A 61 -9.62 -10.50 1.72
CA ARG A 61 -11.08 -10.64 1.68
C ARG A 61 -11.69 -9.27 1.96
N THR A 62 -12.81 -8.94 1.33
CA THR A 62 -13.45 -7.62 1.53
C THR A 62 -13.74 -7.31 3.00
N THR A 63 -14.04 -8.33 3.82
CA THR A 63 -14.27 -8.19 5.27
C THR A 63 -13.01 -7.86 6.09
N GLY A 64 -11.81 -8.01 5.52
CA GLY A 64 -10.53 -7.70 6.16
C GLY A 64 -9.93 -6.35 5.76
N VAL A 65 -10.63 -5.59 4.90
CA VAL A 65 -10.12 -4.30 4.40
C VAL A 65 -9.90 -3.31 5.55
N ASP A 66 -10.89 -3.13 6.43
CA ASP A 66 -10.81 -2.14 7.49
C ASP A 66 -9.66 -2.42 8.46
N ALA A 67 -9.49 -3.68 8.88
CA ALA A 67 -8.40 -4.09 9.75
C ALA A 67 -7.01 -3.93 9.08
N ALA A 68 -6.93 -4.19 7.78
CA ALA A 68 -5.69 -3.96 7.04
C ALA A 68 -5.38 -2.46 6.89
N ILE A 69 -6.38 -1.61 6.68
CA ILE A 69 -6.21 -0.14 6.61
C ILE A 69 -5.80 0.43 7.96
N GLU A 70 -6.42 0.00 9.07
CA GLU A 70 -6.09 0.49 10.42
C GLU A 70 -4.64 0.16 10.82
N ARG A 71 -4.08 -0.93 10.28
CA ARG A 71 -2.74 -1.39 10.60
C ARG A 71 -1.63 -0.69 9.81
N ILE A 72 -1.95 -0.23 8.61
CA ILE A 72 -1.05 0.49 7.68
C ILE A 72 -0.87 1.92 8.17
#